data_AF-A0A9D4FZ15-F1
#
_entry.id   AF-A0A9D4FZ15-F1
#
_cell.length_a   1.000
_cell.length_b   1.000
_cell.length_c   1.000
_cell.angle_alpha   90.00
_cell.angle_beta   90.00
_cell.angle_gamma   90.00
#
_symmetry.space_group_name_H-M   'P 1'
#
loop_
_entity.id
_entity.type
_entity.pdbx_description
1 polymer ?
#
loop_
_entity_poly.entity_id
_entity_poly.type
_entity_poly.pdbx_seq_one_letter_code
_entity_poly.pdbx_strand_id
1 'polypeptide(L)'
;MAAAIQTLTERIEQLEVRHETEIQALKAGSVGGSVYTRWGRTTCPQNGTELVYDGFTAGNTYDQNRAADYICLSGDPIWGVYSDSPLTYSPKIYGTEYEMPEYSAGGTKFFGSNMHDHDVPCAVCRSSRPTTVMIPGRNQ
;
A
#
# COMPACT_ATOMS: atom_id res chain seq x y z
N MET A 1 -39.87 -24.36 -36.33
CA MET A 1 -38.84 -24.87 -35.39
C MET A 1 -37.43 -24.46 -35.81
N ALA A 2 -37.04 -24.62 -37.09
CA ALA A 2 -35.71 -24.25 -37.59
C ALA A 2 -35.34 -22.76 -37.42
N ALA A 3 -36.26 -21.82 -37.67
CA ALA A 3 -36.00 -20.39 -37.54
C ALA A 3 -35.64 -19.97 -36.09
N ALA A 4 -36.31 -20.55 -35.09
CA ALA A 4 -36.01 -20.26 -33.68
C ALA A 4 -34.65 -20.82 -33.25
N ILE A 5 -34.27 -21.98 -33.78
CA ILE A 5 -32.94 -22.57 -33.55
C ILE A 5 -31.87 -21.65 -34.14
N GLN A 6 -32.05 -21.19 -35.39
CA GLN A 6 -31.11 -20.32 -36.08
C GLN A 6 -30.92 -18.96 -35.38
N THR A 7 -32.00 -18.35 -34.89
CA THR A 7 -31.93 -17.13 -34.07
C THR A 7 -31.22 -17.36 -32.73
N LEU A 8 -31.32 -18.56 -32.16
CA LEU A 8 -30.63 -18.88 -30.91
C LEU A 8 -29.11 -19.01 -31.14
N THR A 9 -28.70 -19.66 -32.24
CA THR A 9 -27.28 -19.83 -32.59
C THR A 9 -26.61 -18.48 -32.82
N GLU A 10 -27.25 -17.58 -33.58
CA GLU A 10 -26.74 -16.22 -33.82
C GLU A 10 -26.58 -15.41 -32.51
N ARG A 11 -27.51 -15.58 -31.56
CA ARG A 11 -27.43 -14.90 -30.26
C ARG A 11 -26.31 -15.45 -29.39
N ILE A 12 -26.03 -16.75 -29.46
CA ILE A 12 -24.93 -17.38 -28.72
C ILE A 12 -23.59 -16.89 -29.27
N GLU A 13 -23.41 -16.88 -30.59
CA GLU A 13 -22.20 -16.34 -31.22
C GLU A 13 -21.97 -14.86 -30.86
N GLN A 14 -23.03 -14.05 -30.86
CA GLN A 14 -22.95 -12.64 -30.45
C GLN A 14 -22.59 -12.48 -28.96
N LEU A 15 -23.02 -13.41 -28.11
CA LEU A 15 -22.70 -13.41 -26.68
C LEU A 15 -21.24 -13.79 -26.44
N GLU A 16 -20.74 -14.79 -27.16
CA GLU A 16 -19.33 -15.22 -27.10
C GLU A 16 -18.39 -14.09 -27.53
N VAL A 17 -18.68 -13.46 -28.67
CA VAL A 17 -17.91 -12.29 -29.16
C VAL A 17 -17.94 -11.15 -28.15
N ARG A 18 -19.11 -10.85 -27.57
CA ARG A 18 -19.22 -9.80 -26.54
C ARG A 18 -18.37 -10.13 -25.32
N HIS A 19 -18.44 -11.37 -24.83
CA HIS A 19 -17.68 -11.79 -23.65
C HIS A 19 -16.16 -11.72 -23.89
N GLU A 20 -15.69 -12.14 -25.07
CA GLU A 20 -14.28 -12.02 -25.45
C GLU A 20 -13.83 -10.56 -25.54
N THR A 21 -14.65 -9.67 -26.10
CA THR A 21 -14.32 -8.23 -26.15
C THR A 21 -14.26 -7.59 -24.76
N GLU A 22 -15.13 -7.98 -23.82
CA GLU A 22 -15.07 -7.52 -22.43
C GLU A 22 -13.82 -8.04 -21.73
N ILE A 23 -13.46 -9.32 -21.91
CA ILE A 23 -12.21 -9.89 -21.37
C ILE A 23 -10.99 -9.17 -21.94
N GLN A 24 -10.97 -8.86 -23.24
CA GLN A 24 -9.89 -8.11 -23.88
C GLN A 24 -9.83 -6.67 -23.38
N ALA A 25 -10.96 -6.01 -23.18
CA ALA A 25 -11.01 -4.66 -22.60
C ALA A 25 -10.52 -4.64 -21.14
N LEU A 26 -10.83 -5.67 -20.34
CA LEU A 26 -10.30 -5.84 -18.98
C LEU A 26 -8.79 -6.08 -18.97
N LYS A 27 -8.27 -6.89 -19.90
CA LYS A 27 -6.83 -7.12 -20.07
C LYS A 27 -6.10 -5.88 -20.59
N ALA A 28 -6.69 -5.13 -21.52
CA ALA A 28 -6.16 -3.86 -22.01
C ALA A 28 -6.27 -2.73 -20.96
N GLY A 29 -7.27 -2.81 -20.07
CA GLY A 29 -7.46 -1.94 -18.91
C GLY A 29 -6.49 -2.24 -17.75
N SER A 30 -5.78 -3.37 -17.78
CA SER A 30 -4.58 -3.62 -16.97
C SER A 30 -3.39 -2.82 -17.52
N VAL A 31 -3.58 -1.51 -17.67
CA VAL A 31 -2.49 -0.56 -17.87
C VAL A 31 -1.64 -0.62 -16.60
N GLY A 32 -0.37 -0.98 -16.75
CA GLY A 32 0.54 -1.16 -15.63
C GLY A 32 0.47 -0.01 -14.61
N GLY A 33 0.40 -0.36 -13.34
CA GLY A 33 0.37 0.57 -12.22
C GLY A 33 1.66 0.54 -11.40
N SER A 34 1.93 1.61 -10.68
CA SER A 34 3.06 1.68 -9.75
C SER A 34 2.57 1.61 -8.30
N VAL A 35 3.36 0.98 -7.44
CA VAL A 35 3.12 0.90 -6.00
C VAL A 35 4.08 1.83 -5.28
N TYR A 36 3.58 2.56 -4.29
CA TYR A 36 4.39 3.47 -3.50
C TYR A 36 3.90 3.57 -2.07
N THR A 37 4.81 3.93 -1.17
CA THR A 37 4.50 4.12 0.25
C THR A 37 4.29 5.59 0.58
N ARG A 38 3.24 5.87 1.35
CA ARG A 38 2.98 7.16 1.99
C ARG A 38 3.32 7.06 3.46
N TRP A 39 4.51 7.53 3.81
CA TRP A 39 4.97 7.63 5.19
C TRP A 39 4.15 8.68 5.97
N GLY A 40 3.79 8.38 7.23
CA GLY A 40 3.01 9.26 8.11
C GLY A 40 1.52 9.37 7.75
N ARG A 41 0.97 8.42 6.99
CA ARG A 41 -0.43 8.40 6.54
C ARG A 41 -0.96 6.96 6.53
N THR A 42 -2.23 6.77 6.89
CA THR A 42 -2.95 5.48 6.81
C THR A 42 -3.86 5.36 5.58
N THR A 43 -3.85 6.36 4.70
CA THR A 43 -4.75 6.44 3.55
C THR A 43 -4.00 6.76 2.26
N CYS A 44 -4.62 6.50 1.12
CA CYS A 44 -4.15 6.92 -0.20
C CYS A 44 -4.95 8.13 -0.73
N PRO A 45 -4.37 8.98 -1.59
CA PRO A 45 -5.10 10.05 -2.24
C PRO A 45 -6.28 9.52 -3.05
N GLN A 46 -7.41 10.23 -3.03
CA GLN A 46 -8.61 9.84 -3.78
C GLN A 46 -8.48 10.06 -5.31
N ASN A 47 -7.33 10.55 -5.78
CA ASN A 47 -7.09 10.93 -7.17
C ASN A 47 -6.60 9.75 -8.04
N GLY A 48 -7.39 8.67 -8.10
CA GLY A 48 -7.07 7.50 -8.92
C GLY A 48 -5.97 6.61 -8.36
N THR A 49 -5.79 6.63 -7.03
CA THR A 49 -4.98 5.64 -6.32
C THR A 49 -5.85 4.86 -5.35
N GLU A 50 -5.49 3.62 -5.10
CA GLU A 50 -6.18 2.73 -4.19
C GLU A 50 -5.24 2.32 -3.04
N LEU A 51 -5.83 2.10 -1.87
CA LEU A 51 -5.11 1.54 -0.73
C LEU A 51 -4.95 0.04 -0.92
N VAL A 52 -3.71 -0.43 -0.87
CA VAL A 52 -3.39 -1.86 -0.87
C VAL A 52 -3.44 -2.37 0.58
N TYR A 53 -2.72 -1.70 1.48
CA TYR A 53 -2.79 -1.90 2.93
C TYR A 53 -2.21 -0.69 3.65
N ASP A 54 -2.55 -0.56 4.92
CA ASP A 54 -1.92 0.35 5.88
C ASP A 54 -1.25 -0.41 7.03
N GLY A 55 -0.43 0.29 7.78
CA GLY A 55 0.22 -0.25 8.96
C GLY A 55 1.29 0.69 9.50
N PHE A 56 2.42 0.12 9.91
CA PHE A 56 3.43 0.83 10.68
C PHE A 56 4.79 0.82 9.98
N THR A 57 5.43 1.98 9.99
CA THR A 57 6.78 2.14 9.46
C THR A 57 7.74 1.40 10.37
N ALA A 58 8.63 0.63 9.75
CA ALA A 58 9.64 -0.12 10.46
C ALA A 58 10.99 0.02 9.78
N GLY A 59 12.04 -0.20 10.53
CA GLY A 59 13.40 -0.10 10.05
C GLY A 59 14.35 -0.62 11.10
N ASN A 60 15.34 0.20 11.40
CA ASN A 60 16.42 -0.14 12.31
C ASN A 60 16.36 0.71 13.58
N THR A 61 17.01 0.24 14.63
CA THR A 61 17.13 0.95 15.91
C THR A 61 18.15 2.09 15.82
N TYR A 62 18.00 3.10 16.67
CA TYR A 62 18.80 4.32 16.71
C TYR A 62 20.30 4.07 16.97
N ASP A 63 20.65 2.95 17.61
CA ASP A 63 22.00 2.59 18.04
C ASP A 63 22.69 1.58 17.11
N GLN A 64 22.07 1.21 15.99
CA GLN A 64 22.62 0.24 15.05
C GLN A 64 22.69 0.81 13.64
N ASN A 65 23.77 0.51 12.91
CA ASN A 65 23.91 0.83 11.48
C ASN A 65 23.71 -0.44 10.64
N ARG A 66 22.50 -1.01 10.69
CA ARG A 66 22.06 -2.14 9.87
C ARG A 66 21.27 -1.63 8.66
N ALA A 67 21.39 -2.37 7.56
CA ALA A 67 20.96 -1.97 6.22
C ALA A 67 19.47 -2.27 5.95
N ALA A 68 18.56 -1.63 6.67
CA ALA A 68 17.16 -1.59 6.26
C ALA A 68 16.78 -0.14 5.96
N ASP A 69 16.48 0.14 4.68
CA ASP A 69 15.60 1.26 4.35
C ASP A 69 14.28 1.08 5.11
N TYR A 70 13.58 2.18 5.39
CA TYR A 70 12.26 2.10 6.00
C TYR A 70 11.32 1.24 5.13
N ILE A 71 10.60 0.34 5.78
CA ILE A 71 9.57 -0.51 5.18
C ILE A 71 8.22 -0.23 5.83
N CYS A 72 7.13 -0.51 5.12
CA CYS A 72 5.79 -0.48 5.67
C CYS A 72 5.38 -1.90 6.05
N LEU A 73 5.17 -2.17 7.34
CA LEU A 73 4.65 -3.45 7.81
C LEU A 73 3.14 -3.37 7.93
N SER A 74 2.43 -4.41 7.50
CA SER A 74 0.97 -4.51 7.68
C SER A 74 0.63 -4.44 9.16
N GLY A 75 -0.40 -3.65 9.51
CA GLY A 75 -0.97 -3.63 10.87
C GLY A 75 -1.68 -4.94 11.25
N ASP A 76 -2.07 -5.73 10.25
CA ASP A 76 -2.68 -7.05 10.40
C ASP A 76 -1.87 -8.09 9.62
N PRO A 77 -0.77 -8.62 10.20
CA PRO A 77 0.08 -9.59 9.53
C PRO A 77 -0.53 -11.01 9.58
N ILE A 78 -0.44 -11.72 8.45
CA ILE A 78 -0.68 -13.16 8.44
C ILE A 78 0.64 -13.85 8.82
N TRP A 79 0.64 -14.53 9.95
CA TRP A 79 1.82 -15.24 10.45
C TRP A 79 2.07 -16.50 9.63
N GLY A 80 3.29 -16.63 9.10
CA GLY A 80 3.80 -17.85 8.48
C GLY A 80 4.38 -18.81 9.53
N VAL A 81 5.52 -19.41 9.22
CA VAL A 81 6.30 -20.16 10.23
C VAL A 81 6.99 -19.15 11.14
N TYR A 82 6.57 -19.09 12.41
CA TYR A 82 7.16 -18.22 13.43
C TYR A 82 7.43 -19.00 14.72
N SER A 83 8.28 -18.43 15.57
CA SER A 83 8.52 -18.90 16.93
C SER A 83 8.54 -17.69 17.86
N ASP A 84 7.85 -17.78 18.99
CA ASP A 84 7.91 -16.77 20.05
C ASP A 84 9.25 -16.81 20.81
N SER A 85 10.11 -17.77 20.51
CA SER A 85 11.40 -17.92 21.18
C SER A 85 12.33 -16.79 20.72
N PRO A 86 12.85 -15.97 21.65
CA PRO A 86 13.69 -14.85 21.28
C PRO A 86 14.98 -15.34 20.61
N LEU A 87 15.20 -14.91 19.37
CA LEU A 87 16.44 -15.17 18.65
C LEU A 87 17.46 -14.08 19.02
N THR A 88 18.47 -14.44 19.82
CA THR A 88 19.50 -13.50 20.29
C THR A 88 20.35 -12.93 19.15
N TYR A 89 20.52 -13.67 18.04
CA TYR A 89 21.39 -13.32 16.91
C TYR A 89 20.65 -13.31 15.56
N SER A 90 19.37 -12.96 15.52
CA SER A 90 18.63 -12.78 14.26
C SER A 90 18.76 -11.35 13.71
N PRO A 91 18.56 -11.15 12.40
CA PRO A 91 18.18 -9.83 11.90
C PRO A 91 16.89 -9.39 12.62
N LYS A 92 16.86 -8.14 13.06
CA LYS A 92 15.73 -7.51 13.76
C LYS A 92 15.20 -6.37 12.93
N ILE A 93 13.90 -6.17 12.98
CA ILE A 93 13.18 -5.04 12.41
C ILE A 93 12.47 -4.36 13.58
N TYR A 94 12.62 -3.06 13.71
CA TYR A 94 12.04 -2.26 14.79
C TYR A 94 10.98 -1.32 14.24
N GLY A 95 9.92 -1.07 15.02
CA GLY A 95 8.97 0.00 14.74
C GLY A 95 9.66 1.36 14.73
N THR A 96 9.21 2.26 13.86
CA THR A 96 9.69 3.64 13.80
C THR A 96 8.76 4.52 14.62
N GLU A 97 9.31 5.33 15.50
CA GLU A 97 8.57 6.25 16.35
C GLU A 97 8.87 7.70 16.00
N TYR A 98 7.91 8.58 16.30
CA TYR A 98 8.13 10.02 16.29
C TYR A 98 8.93 10.42 17.52
N GLU A 99 10.24 10.55 17.35
CA GLU A 99 11.11 11.07 18.41
C GLU A 99 11.07 12.60 18.42
N MET A 100 10.22 13.17 19.27
CA MET A 100 9.97 14.60 19.35
C MET A 100 10.38 15.15 20.72
N PRO A 101 11.25 16.17 20.77
CA PRO A 101 11.75 16.66 22.04
C PRO A 101 10.67 17.39 22.84
N GLU A 102 10.76 17.35 24.16
CA GLU A 102 9.78 17.91 25.09
C GLU A 102 9.49 19.40 24.84
N TYR A 103 10.51 20.21 24.48
CA TYR A 103 10.33 21.64 24.18
C TYR A 103 9.44 21.92 22.96
N SER A 104 9.22 20.92 22.09
CA SER A 104 8.28 21.00 20.97
C SER A 104 6.84 20.65 21.37
N ALA A 105 6.60 20.40 22.66
CA ALA A 105 5.38 19.79 23.19
C ALA A 105 5.04 18.51 22.40
N GLY A 106 6.05 17.69 22.10
CA GLY A 106 5.91 16.50 21.26
C GLY A 106 5.34 16.76 19.87
N GLY A 107 5.68 17.90 19.25
CA GLY A 107 5.18 18.26 17.93
C GLY A 107 3.69 18.66 17.88
N THR A 108 3.03 18.95 19.00
CA THR A 108 1.61 19.31 19.07
C THR A 108 1.23 20.44 18.09
N LYS A 109 2.11 21.42 17.86
CA LYS A 109 1.86 22.49 16.88
C LYS A 109 1.62 21.97 15.45
N PHE A 110 2.25 20.85 15.09
CA PHE A 110 2.14 20.24 13.76
C PHE A 110 1.05 19.17 13.69
N PHE A 111 0.93 18.34 14.72
CA PHE A 111 0.04 17.17 14.72
C PHE A 111 -1.30 17.40 15.43
N GLY A 112 -1.45 18.51 16.16
CA GLY A 112 -2.62 18.78 17.01
C GLY A 112 -2.58 18.06 18.36
N SER A 113 -1.62 17.16 18.58
CA SER A 113 -1.39 16.44 19.84
C SER A 113 0.07 16.03 19.98
N ASN A 114 0.46 15.66 21.20
CA ASN A 114 1.79 15.14 21.49
C ASN A 114 1.97 13.80 20.75
N MET A 115 2.99 13.72 19.89
CA MET A 115 3.34 12.55 19.10
C MET A 115 4.63 11.87 19.58
N HIS A 116 5.27 12.33 20.66
CA HIS A 116 6.48 11.67 21.17
C HIS A 116 6.18 10.20 21.49
N ASP A 117 7.02 9.28 21.01
CA ASP A 117 6.90 7.82 21.16
C ASP A 117 5.67 7.21 20.46
N HIS A 118 5.01 7.96 19.57
CA HIS A 118 3.96 7.39 18.72
C HIS A 118 4.56 6.70 17.50
N ASP A 119 4.04 5.51 17.18
CA ASP A 119 4.41 4.78 15.96
C ASP A 119 4.10 5.61 14.71
N VAL A 120 5.01 5.59 13.74
CA VAL A 120 4.85 6.29 12.46
C VAL A 120 4.00 5.44 11.52
N PRO A 121 2.76 5.84 11.18
CA PRO A 121 1.92 5.05 10.28
C PRO A 121 2.44 5.09 8.85
N CYS A 122 2.04 4.12 8.04
CA CYS A 122 2.31 4.10 6.61
C CYS A 122 1.13 3.51 5.83
N ALA A 123 1.02 3.89 4.57
CA ALA A 123 0.03 3.36 3.63
C ALA A 123 0.71 2.99 2.32
N VAL A 124 0.51 1.78 1.86
CA VAL A 124 0.96 1.33 0.54
C VAL A 124 -0.17 1.53 -0.46
N CYS A 125 0.11 2.34 -1.48
CA CYS A 125 -0.85 2.78 -2.46
C CYS A 125 -0.50 2.23 -3.84
N ARG A 126 -1.51 1.81 -4.60
CA ARG A 126 -1.36 1.49 -6.03
C ARG A 126 -1.95 2.62 -6.86
N SER A 127 -1.17 3.09 -7.82
CA SER A 127 -1.57 4.10 -8.80
C SER A 127 -1.84 3.42 -10.14
N SER A 128 -2.86 3.88 -10.87
CA SER A 128 -3.09 3.50 -12.26
C SER A 128 -2.04 4.05 -13.23
N ARG A 129 -1.16 4.94 -12.75
CA ARG A 129 -0.03 5.47 -13.51
C ARG A 129 1.20 4.56 -13.36
N PRO A 130 1.97 4.34 -14.43
CA PRO A 130 3.14 3.45 -14.42
C PRO A 130 4.34 4.05 -13.68
N THR A 131 4.30 5.34 -13.30
CA THR A 131 5.38 6.02 -12.58
C THR A 131 4.87 6.68 -11.30
N THR A 132 5.68 6.58 -10.24
CA THR A 132 5.48 7.29 -8.97
C THR A 132 6.61 8.30 -8.80
N VAL A 133 6.26 9.53 -8.42
CA VAL A 133 7.22 10.54 -7.99
C VAL A 133 7.00 10.82 -6.50
N MET A 134 8.03 10.63 -5.68
CA MET A 134 8.04 11.16 -4.32
C MET A 134 8.25 12.67 -4.40
N ILE A 135 7.24 13.45 -4.01
CA ILE A 135 7.40 14.89 -3.83
C ILE A 135 7.74 15.11 -2.35
N PRO A 136 8.98 15.52 -2.01
CA PRO A 136 9.32 15.81 -0.63
C PRO A 136 8.45 16.95 -0.10
N GLY A 137 8.19 16.96 1.20
CA GLY A 137 7.51 18.06 1.87
C GLY A 137 8.31 19.34 1.69
N ARG A 138 7.83 20.23 0.82
CA ARG A 138 8.39 21.58 0.65
C ARG A 138 7.30 22.57 0.97
N ASN A 139 7.69 23.60 1.69
CA ASN A 139 6.92 24.81 1.87
C ASN A 139 6.74 25.42 0.47
N GLN A 140 5.54 25.89 0.15
CA GLN A 140 5.37 26.75 -1.03
C GLN A 140 6.28 27.98 -0.93
#